data_AF-A0A8T4Z8G4-F1
#
_entry.id   AF-A0A8T4Z8G4-F1
#
_cell.length_a   1.000
_cell.length_b   1.000
_cell.length_c   1.000
_cell.angle_alpha   90.00
_cell.angle_beta   90.00
_cell.angle_gamma   90.00
#
_symmetry.space_group_name_H-M   'P 1'
#
loop_
_entity.id
_entity.type
_entity.pdbx_description
1 polymer ?
#
loop_
_entity_poly.entity_id
_entity_poly.type
_entity_poly.pdbx_seq_one_letter_code
_entity_poly.pdbx_strand_id
1 'polypeptide(L)'
;MISELEVLTRLFLAFVLGGLIGLERELVDKPAGLRTHILVSLGSAQFTILSFHAFPGSDPSRIASYIVAGIGFIGAGAIIQTRERVVGVTTAASLWVTASIGMAIGIGFYFAAVMATAITLLTLGLTLMLRRIR
;
A
#
# COMPACT_ATOMS: atom_id res chain seq x y z
N MET A 1 -4.72 -22.36 13.17
CA MET A 1 -3.88 -21.89 12.05
C MET A 1 -4.80 -21.58 10.87
N ILE A 2 -4.54 -20.49 10.16
CA ILE A 2 -5.27 -20.19 8.91
C ILE A 2 -4.89 -21.22 7.83
N SER A 3 -5.80 -21.48 6.89
CA SER A 3 -5.56 -22.45 5.82
C SER A 3 -4.58 -21.90 4.78
N GLU A 4 -3.86 -22.79 4.07
CA GLU A 4 -2.96 -22.40 2.98
C GLU A 4 -3.71 -21.64 1.87
N LEU A 5 -4.96 -22.05 1.59
CA LEU A 5 -5.83 -21.38 0.63
C LEU A 5 -6.18 -19.95 1.08
N GLU A 6 -6.38 -19.74 2.37
CA GLU A 6 -6.64 -18.41 2.92
C GLU A 6 -5.40 -17.51 2.83
N VAL A 7 -4.21 -18.04 3.10
CA VAL A 7 -2.94 -17.32 2.89
C VAL A 7 -2.80 -16.93 1.41
N LEU A 8 -3.01 -17.87 0.49
CA LEU A 8 -2.95 -17.63 -0.95
C LEU A 8 -3.93 -16.51 -1.35
N THR A 9 -5.17 -16.56 -0.84
CA THR A 9 -6.21 -15.58 -1.14
C THR A 9 -5.84 -14.19 -0.63
N ARG A 10 -5.32 -14.08 0.59
CA ARG A 10 -4.86 -12.81 1.17
C ARG A 10 -3.71 -12.22 0.36
N LEU A 11 -2.70 -13.02 0.02
CA LEU A 11 -1.56 -12.55 -0.77
C LEU A 11 -1.97 -12.16 -2.20
N PHE A 12 -2.88 -12.92 -2.82
CA PHE A 12 -3.41 -12.60 -4.13
C PHE A 12 -4.24 -11.30 -4.11
N LEU A 13 -5.09 -11.10 -3.10
CA LEU A 13 -5.81 -9.84 -2.93
C LEU A 13 -4.88 -8.65 -2.72
N ALA A 14 -3.79 -8.81 -1.94
CA ALA A 14 -2.78 -7.76 -1.77
C ALA A 14 -2.07 -7.42 -3.07
N PHE A 15 -1.73 -8.44 -3.87
CA PHE A 15 -1.21 -8.27 -5.22
C PHE A 15 -2.17 -7.47 -6.11
N VAL A 16 -3.46 -7.83 -6.14
CA VAL A 16 -4.46 -7.15 -6.98
C VAL A 16 -4.69 -5.71 -6.52
N LEU A 17 -5.00 -5.48 -5.25
CA LEU A 17 -5.37 -4.15 -4.75
C LEU A 17 -4.18 -3.17 -4.76
N GLY A 18 -2.99 -3.63 -4.36
CA GLY A 18 -1.76 -2.84 -4.53
C GLY A 18 -1.45 -2.59 -6.01
N GLY A 19 -1.71 -3.58 -6.87
CA GLY A 19 -1.57 -3.47 -8.31
C GLY A 19 -2.47 -2.41 -8.93
N LEU A 20 -3.73 -2.28 -8.49
CA LEU A 20 -4.64 -1.26 -9.02
C LEU A 20 -4.13 0.17 -8.78
N ILE A 21 -3.62 0.45 -7.58
CA ILE A 21 -3.02 1.76 -7.25
C ILE A 21 -1.75 1.97 -8.08
N GLY A 22 -0.89 0.96 -8.13
CA GLY A 22 0.35 1.03 -8.89
C GLY A 22 0.14 1.20 -10.39
N LEU A 23 -0.91 0.60 -10.97
CA LEU A 23 -1.26 0.73 -12.37
C LEU A 23 -1.67 2.17 -12.70
N GLU A 24 -2.52 2.78 -11.88
CA GLU A 24 -2.88 4.19 -12.05
C GLU A 24 -1.63 5.08 -11.95
N ARG A 25 -0.68 4.76 -11.08
CA ARG A 25 0.59 5.49 -10.97
C ARG A 25 1.48 5.34 -12.18
N GLU A 26 1.57 4.15 -12.75
CA GLU A 26 2.37 3.86 -13.94
C GLU A 26 1.76 4.51 -15.19
N LEU A 27 0.43 4.47 -15.34
CA LEU A 27 -0.28 5.05 -16.48
C LEU A 27 -0.15 6.57 -16.61
N VAL A 28 0.22 7.27 -15.53
CA VAL A 28 0.37 8.73 -15.51
C VAL A 28 1.80 9.17 -15.21
N ASP A 29 2.75 8.28 -15.49
CA ASP A 29 4.20 8.51 -15.37
C ASP A 29 4.62 9.08 -14.02
N LYS A 30 4.03 8.56 -12.94
CA LYS A 30 4.42 8.94 -11.57
C LYS A 30 5.50 8.01 -11.02
N PRO A 31 6.42 8.52 -10.18
CA PRO A 31 7.39 7.69 -9.48
C PRO A 31 6.70 6.61 -8.64
N ALA A 32 7.38 5.49 -8.45
CA ALA A 32 6.86 4.25 -7.85
C ALA A 32 5.57 3.77 -8.56
N GLY A 33 5.75 3.02 -9.64
CA GLY A 33 4.66 2.45 -10.45
C GLY A 33 4.11 1.13 -9.90
N LEU A 34 3.70 0.25 -10.82
CA LEU A 34 3.00 -1.01 -10.54
C LEU A 34 3.79 -1.92 -9.60
N ARG A 35 5.05 -2.19 -9.95
CA ARG A 35 5.91 -3.14 -9.21
C ARG A 35 6.09 -2.71 -7.77
N THR A 36 6.30 -1.42 -7.52
CA THR A 36 6.53 -0.91 -6.17
C THR A 36 5.29 -1.06 -5.30
N HIS A 37 4.11 -0.68 -5.79
CA HIS A 37 2.88 -0.76 -5.03
C HIS A 37 2.46 -2.22 -4.75
N ILE A 38 2.66 -3.13 -5.71
CA ILE A 38 2.46 -4.57 -5.50
C ILE A 38 3.36 -5.08 -4.36
N LEU A 39 4.67 -4.82 -4.43
CA LEU A 39 5.62 -5.33 -3.43
C LEU A 39 5.36 -4.75 -2.03
N VAL A 40 4.99 -3.48 -1.95
CA VAL A 40 4.63 -2.83 -0.67
C VAL A 40 3.38 -3.45 -0.06
N SER A 41 2.31 -3.65 -0.85
CA SER A 41 1.07 -4.25 -0.36
C SER A 41 1.27 -5.71 0.03
N LEU A 42 1.91 -6.49 -0.85
CA LEU A 42 2.18 -7.91 -0.64
C LEU A 42 3.07 -8.15 0.58
N GLY A 43 4.17 -7.39 0.69
CA GLY A 43 5.09 -7.49 1.84
C GLY A 43 4.40 -7.12 3.15
N SER A 44 3.59 -6.06 3.14
CA SER A 44 2.82 -5.66 4.33
C SER A 44 1.82 -6.74 4.74
N ALA A 45 1.09 -7.32 3.78
CA ALA A 45 0.17 -8.43 4.05
C ALA A 45 0.89 -9.65 4.63
N GLN A 46 2.04 -10.02 4.06
CA GLN A 46 2.84 -11.14 4.53
C GLN A 46 3.36 -10.92 5.94
N PHE A 47 3.94 -9.76 6.24
CA PHE A 47 4.42 -9.44 7.58
C PHE A 47 3.29 -9.43 8.61
N THR A 48 2.12 -8.92 8.24
CA THR A 48 0.94 -8.96 9.11
C THR A 48 0.47 -10.39 9.38
N ILE A 49 0.40 -11.26 8.37
CA ILE A 49 0.07 -12.68 8.55
C ILE A 49 1.05 -13.35 9.51
N LEU A 50 2.36 -13.14 9.31
CA LEU A 50 3.40 -13.65 10.21
C LEU A 50 3.23 -13.14 11.64
N SER A 51 2.88 -11.87 11.80
CA SER A 51 2.68 -11.26 13.11
C SER A 51 1.57 -11.89 13.94
N PHE A 52 0.51 -12.41 13.31
CA PHE A 52 -0.60 -13.04 14.00
C PHE A 52 -0.45 -14.55 14.17
N HIS A 53 0.32 -15.21 13.29
CA HIS A 53 0.34 -16.67 13.22
C HIS A 53 1.68 -17.32 13.54
N ALA A 54 2.82 -16.64 13.34
CA ALA A 54 4.14 -17.21 13.59
C ALA A 54 4.60 -17.08 15.06
N PHE A 55 4.04 -16.13 15.81
CA PHE A 55 4.49 -15.79 17.16
C PHE A 55 3.33 -15.76 18.18
N PRO A 56 2.73 -16.92 18.51
CA PRO A 56 1.61 -16.98 19.45
C PRO A 56 1.98 -16.42 20.82
N GLY A 57 1.10 -15.63 21.42
CA GLY A 57 1.31 -14.98 22.73
C GLY A 57 2.15 -13.69 22.70
N SER A 58 2.70 -13.31 21.54
CA SER A 58 3.32 -12.00 21.35
C SER A 58 2.29 -10.94 20.93
N ASP A 59 2.63 -9.65 21.11
CA ASP A 59 1.81 -8.52 20.65
C ASP A 59 1.97 -8.31 19.13
N PRO A 60 0.93 -8.56 18.31
CA PRO A 60 0.99 -8.39 16.86
C PRO A 60 1.15 -6.92 16.40
N SER A 61 0.86 -5.96 17.28
CA SER A 61 0.96 -4.54 16.95
C SER A 61 2.41 -4.08 16.71
N ARG A 62 3.40 -4.83 17.20
CA ARG A 62 4.82 -4.50 17.07
C ARG A 62 5.28 -4.53 15.62
N ILE A 63 5.01 -5.62 14.89
CA ILE A 63 5.36 -5.73 13.47
C ILE A 63 4.60 -4.69 12.66
N ALA A 64 3.31 -4.46 12.96
CA ALA A 64 2.52 -3.40 12.31
C ALA A 64 3.15 -2.01 12.50
N SER A 65 3.62 -1.69 13.71
CA SER A 65 4.31 -0.44 14.01
C SER A 65 5.60 -0.27 13.20
N TYR A 66 6.38 -1.36 13.02
CA TYR A 66 7.56 -1.35 12.16
C TYR A 66 7.24 -1.21 10.67
N ILE A 67 6.11 -1.75 10.19
CA ILE A 67 5.65 -1.51 8.82
C ILE A 67 5.34 -0.02 8.62
N VAL A 68 4.57 0.60 9.53
CA VAL A 68 4.23 2.03 9.45
C VAL A 68 5.48 2.90 9.45
N ALA A 69 6.44 2.61 10.35
CA ALA A 69 7.71 3.32 10.41
C ALA A 69 8.59 3.09 9.16
N GLY A 70 8.68 1.84 8.68
CA GLY A 70 9.49 1.47 7.52
C GLY A 70 9.01 2.13 6.23
N ILE A 71 7.70 2.29 6.05
CA ILE A 71 7.16 3.01 4.90
C ILE A 71 7.44 4.52 4.98
N GLY A 72 7.56 5.08 6.19
CA GLY A 72 8.06 6.44 6.36
C GLY A 72 9.44 6.65 5.72
N PHE A 73 10.34 5.66 5.85
CA PHE A 73 11.66 5.69 5.22
C PHE A 73 11.59 5.59 3.68
N ILE A 74 10.81 4.65 3.15
CA ILE A 74 10.62 4.50 1.69
C ILE A 74 9.95 5.74 1.10
N GLY A 75 8.95 6.29 1.79
CA GLY A 75 8.24 7.51 1.41
C GLY A 75 9.14 8.72 1.39
N ALA A 76 10.02 8.89 2.39
CA ALA A 76 11.03 9.94 2.39
C ALA A 76 11.97 9.83 1.17
N GLY A 77 12.38 8.62 0.79
CA GLY A 77 13.18 8.38 -0.42
C GLY A 77 12.48 8.72 -1.74
N ALA A 78 11.14 8.77 -1.75
CA ALA A 78 10.35 9.19 -2.91
C ALA A 78 10.16 10.72 -3.01
N ILE A 79 10.39 11.46 -1.91
CA ILE A 79 10.25 12.91 -1.86
C ILE A 79 11.56 13.56 -2.27
N ILE A 80 11.53 14.35 -3.34
CA ILE A 80 12.69 15.11 -3.82
C ILE A 80 12.41 16.60 -3.62
N GLN A 81 13.30 17.26 -2.89
CA GLN A 81 13.25 18.70 -2.66
C GLN A 81 14.28 19.40 -3.56
N THR A 82 13.83 20.39 -4.31
CA THR A 82 14.68 21.34 -5.06
C THR A 82 14.49 22.73 -4.48
N ARG A 83 15.32 23.71 -4.88
CA ARG A 83 15.21 25.09 -4.38
C ARG A 83 13.84 25.73 -4.64
N GLU A 84 13.16 25.31 -5.69
CA GLU A 84 11.91 25.95 -6.15
C GLU A 84 10.66 25.09 -5.88
N ARG A 85 10.81 23.77 -5.70
CA ARG A 85 9.66 22.87 -5.52
C ARG A 85 9.97 21.59 -4.77
N VAL A 86 8.94 21.02 -4.14
CA VAL A 86 8.91 19.66 -3.59
C VAL A 86 8.09 18.76 -4.51
N VAL A 87 8.62 17.60 -4.89
CA VAL A 87 7.93 16.60 -5.70
C VAL A 87 7.93 15.23 -4.99
N GLY A 88 6.98 14.37 -5.35
CA GLY A 88 6.91 13.00 -4.82
C GLY A 88 6.10 12.83 -3.53
N VAL A 89 5.54 13.89 -2.95
CA VAL A 89 4.71 13.82 -1.73
C VAL A 89 3.50 12.89 -1.92
N THR A 90 2.80 12.98 -3.06
CA THR A 90 1.69 12.09 -3.38
C THR A 90 2.13 10.64 -3.57
N THR A 91 3.32 10.40 -4.13
CA THR A 91 3.90 9.06 -4.26
C THR A 91 4.21 8.48 -2.88
N ALA A 92 4.80 9.26 -1.98
CA ALA A 92 5.04 8.81 -0.61
C ALA A 92 3.73 8.48 0.11
N ALA A 93 2.71 9.33 -0.04
CA ALA A 93 1.38 9.09 0.54
C ALA A 93 0.69 7.85 -0.06
N SER A 94 0.78 7.61 -1.37
CA SER A 94 0.17 6.43 -1.99
C SER A 94 0.83 5.14 -1.53
N LEU A 95 2.15 5.12 -1.36
CA LEU A 95 2.87 3.98 -0.79
C LEU A 95 2.46 3.72 0.67
N TRP A 96 2.26 4.77 1.46
CA TRP A 96 1.79 4.67 2.84
C TRP A 96 0.41 4.02 2.94
N VAL A 97 -0.55 4.49 2.13
CA VAL A 97 -1.88 3.88 2.08
C VAL A 97 -1.84 2.44 1.54
N THR A 98 -0.98 2.16 0.56
CA THR A 98 -0.82 0.82 -0.02
C THR A 98 -0.31 -0.20 0.98
N ALA A 99 0.60 0.21 1.87
CA ALA A 99 1.05 -0.63 2.97
C ALA A 99 -0.10 -0.90 3.96
N SER A 100 -0.89 0.13 4.29
CA SER A 100 -2.09 -0.02 5.13
C SER A 100 -3.11 -1.00 4.54
N ILE A 101 -3.35 -0.93 3.22
CA ILE A 101 -4.20 -1.89 2.50
C ILE A 101 -3.65 -3.31 2.63
N GLY A 102 -2.34 -3.49 2.43
CA GLY A 102 -1.68 -4.78 2.64
C GLY A 102 -1.89 -5.32 4.06
N MET A 103 -1.69 -4.48 5.08
CA MET A 103 -1.93 -4.87 6.48
C MET A 103 -3.40 -5.25 6.73
N ALA A 104 -4.36 -4.48 6.20
CA ALA A 104 -5.78 -4.78 6.32
C ALA A 104 -6.14 -6.15 5.72
N ILE A 105 -5.57 -6.48 4.56
CA ILE A 105 -5.73 -7.81 3.95
C ILE A 105 -5.04 -8.89 4.78
N GLY A 106 -3.85 -8.60 5.31
CA GLY A 106 -3.07 -9.51 6.15
C GLY A 106 -3.80 -9.94 7.41
N ILE A 107 -4.58 -9.06 8.06
CA ILE A 107 -5.46 -9.40 9.19
C ILE A 107 -6.81 -10.01 8.78
N GLY A 108 -7.16 -9.98 7.49
CA GLY A 108 -8.45 -10.47 6.97
C GLY A 108 -9.56 -9.40 6.93
N PHE A 109 -9.26 -8.12 7.12
CA PHE A 109 -10.22 -7.03 7.07
C PHE A 109 -10.44 -6.53 5.64
N TYR A 110 -11.04 -7.38 4.80
CA TYR A 110 -11.18 -7.15 3.36
C TYR A 110 -12.03 -5.93 3.00
N PHE A 111 -13.09 -5.66 3.77
CA PHE A 111 -13.94 -4.49 3.53
C PHE A 111 -13.13 -3.18 3.62
N ALA A 112 -12.32 -3.02 4.66
CA ALA A 112 -11.47 -1.85 4.83
C ALA A 112 -10.44 -1.74 3.70
N ALA A 113 -9.83 -2.85 3.28
CA ALA A 113 -8.86 -2.88 2.19
C ALA A 113 -9.48 -2.43 0.84
N VAL A 114 -10.65 -2.94 0.50
CA VAL A 114 -11.36 -2.57 -0.75
C VAL A 114 -11.78 -1.11 -0.72
N MET A 115 -12.38 -0.65 0.39
CA MET A 115 -12.81 0.75 0.53
C MET A 115 -11.63 1.72 0.47
N ALA A 116 -10.54 1.42 1.17
CA ALA A 116 -9.33 2.25 1.13
C ALA A 116 -8.73 2.30 -0.29
N THR A 117 -8.72 1.16 -1.01
CA THR A 117 -8.27 1.12 -2.41
C THR A 117 -9.15 1.98 -3.31
N ALA A 118 -10.47 1.86 -3.20
CA ALA A 118 -11.42 2.65 -4.00
C ALA A 118 -11.28 4.16 -3.74
N ILE A 119 -11.23 4.58 -2.47
CA ILE A 119 -11.04 5.98 -2.08
C ILE A 119 -9.70 6.51 -2.57
N THR A 120 -8.64 5.69 -2.50
CA THR A 120 -7.33 6.05 -3.01
C THR A 120 -7.38 6.30 -4.51
N LEU A 121 -7.93 5.36 -5.28
CA LEU A 121 -8.07 5.51 -6.74
C LEU A 121 -8.92 6.72 -7.13
N LEU A 122 -10.02 6.98 -6.41
CA LEU A 122 -10.84 8.18 -6.62
C LEU A 122 -10.04 9.46 -6.37
N THR A 123 -9.28 9.51 -5.29
CA THR A 123 -8.45 10.66 -4.92
C THR A 123 -7.37 10.92 -5.97
N LEU A 124 -6.71 9.86 -6.42
CA LEU A 124 -5.65 9.93 -7.42
C LEU A 124 -6.21 10.30 -8.81
N GLY A 125 -7.32 9.69 -9.20
CA GLY A 125 -7.99 9.93 -10.49
C GLY A 125 -8.68 11.30 -10.59
N LEU A 126 -9.17 11.88 -9.49
CA LEU A 126 -9.77 13.21 -9.47
C LEU A 126 -8.82 14.28 -10.04
N THR A 127 -7.52 14.15 -9.75
CA THR A 127 -6.51 15.08 -10.27
C THR A 127 -6.39 15.00 -11.80
N LEU A 128 -6.58 13.82 -12.40
CA LEU A 128 -6.54 13.64 -13.85
C LEU A 128 -7.76 14.25 -14.52
N MET A 129 -8.94 14.09 -13.93
CA MET A 129 -10.17 14.71 -14.42
C MET A 129 -10.04 16.24 -14.44
N LEU A 130 -9.49 16.84 -13.38
CA LEU A 130 -9.24 18.28 -13.31
C LEU A 130 -8.23 18.78 -14.34
N ARG A 131 -7.20 17.98 -14.67
CA ARG A 131 -6.21 18.32 -15.70
C ARG A 131 -6.76 18.24 -17.12
N ARG A 132 -7.79 17.44 -17.36
CA ARG A 132 -8.42 17.28 -18.68
C ARG A 132 -9.46 18.38 -18.97
N ILE A 133 -9.90 19.09 -17.93
CA ILE A 133 -10.87 20.20 -18.01
C ILE A 133 -10.16 21.56 -18.17
N ARG A 134 -8.87 21.65 -17.86
CA ARG A 134 -8.01 22.81 -18.13
C ARG A 134 -7.32 22.67 -19.48
#